data_AF-A0A661AB22-F1
#
_entry.id   AF-A0A661AB22-F1
#
_cell.length_a   1.000
_cell.length_b   1.000
_cell.length_c   1.000
_cell.angle_alpha   90.00
_cell.angle_beta   90.00
_cell.angle_gamma   90.00
#
_symmetry.space_group_name_H-M   'P 1'
#
loop_
_entity.id
_entity.type
_entity.pdbx_description
1 polymer ?
#
loop_
_entity_poly.entity_id
_entity_poly.type
_entity_poly.pdbx_seq_one_letter_code
_entity_poly.pdbx_strand_id
1 'polypeptide(L)' 'IAILATPPEAVDVIAAVLIRSGIQGSLNFTPATIKTPSGVFVHDVDVTMELEYRSFLVEKE' A
#
# COMPACT_ATOMS: atom_id res chain seq x y z
N ILE A 1 0.53 -9.24 -9.25
CA ILE A 1 0.81 -8.06 -8.40
C ILE A 1 -0.49 -7.28 -8.27
N ALA A 2 -0.75 -6.62 -7.13
CA ALA A 2 -1.95 -5.82 -6.88
C ALA A 2 -1.63 -4.43 -6.29
N ILE A 3 -2.60 -3.51 -6.34
CA ILE A 3 -2.57 -2.23 -5.64
C ILE A 3 -3.76 -2.20 -4.68
N LEU A 4 -3.50 -1.87 -3.41
CA LEU A 4 -4.50 -1.76 -2.37
C LEU A 4 -4.76 -0.28 -2.10
N ALA A 5 -5.95 0.18 -2.49
CA ALA A 5 -6.41 1.56 -2.34
C ALA A 5 -7.87 1.58 -1.85
N THR A 6 -8.15 0.78 -0.83
CA THR A 6 -9.49 0.63 -0.23
C THR A 6 -9.57 1.39 1.10
N PRO A 7 -10.78 1.58 1.65
CA PRO A 7 -10.91 1.99 3.05
C PRO A 7 -10.14 1.05 4.00
N PRO A 8 -9.63 1.56 5.13
CA PRO A 8 -8.81 0.78 6.07
C PRO A 8 -9.52 -0.46 6.59
N GLU A 9 -10.84 -0.37 6.81
CA GLU A 9 -11.65 -1.44 7.39
C GLU A 9 -11.83 -2.62 6.41
N ALA A 10 -11.61 -2.39 5.11
CA ALA A 10 -11.76 -3.40 4.08
C ALA A 10 -10.44 -4.09 3.69
N VAL A 11 -9.28 -3.54 4.11
CA VAL A 11 -7.98 -3.95 3.56
C VAL A 11 -7.64 -5.41 3.86
N ASP A 12 -7.93 -5.88 5.07
CA ASP A 12 -7.59 -7.24 5.50
C ASP A 12 -8.36 -8.29 4.70
N VAL A 13 -9.65 -8.04 4.46
CA VAL A 13 -10.52 -8.94 3.69
C VAL A 13 -10.03 -9.00 2.24
N ILE A 14 -9.72 -7.86 1.64
CA ILE A 14 -9.23 -7.78 0.26
C ILE A 14 -7.85 -8.43 0.12
N ALA A 15 -6.91 -8.14 1.04
CA ALA A 15 -5.59 -8.76 1.05
C ALA A 15 -5.68 -10.29 1.12
N ALA A 16 -6.57 -10.82 1.96
CA ALA A 16 -6.80 -12.25 2.05
C ALA A 16 -7.35 -12.86 0.74
N VAL A 17 -8.24 -12.16 0.03
CA VAL A 17 -8.74 -12.59 -1.28
C VAL A 17 -7.60 -12.63 -2.30
N LEU A 18 -6.77 -11.59 -2.35
CA LEU A 18 -5.63 -11.50 -3.28
C LEU A 18 -4.63 -12.63 -3.01
N ILE A 19 -4.28 -12.89 -1.75
CA ILE A 19 -3.39 -14.00 -1.36
C ILE A 19 -3.96 -15.34 -1.82
N ARG A 20 -5.26 -15.60 -1.59
CA ARG A 20 -5.92 -16.84 -2.02
C ARG A 20 -5.96 -17.00 -3.55
N SER A 21 -5.99 -15.90 -4.29
CA SER A 21 -5.89 -15.92 -5.75
C SER A 21 -4.47 -16.16 -6.29
N GLY A 22 -3.48 -16.31 -5.41
CA GLY A 22 -2.08 -16.54 -5.78
C GLY A 22 -1.28 -15.26 -6.01
N ILE A 23 -1.78 -14.08 -5.64
CA ILE A 23 -1.02 -12.84 -5.73
C ILE A 23 0.00 -12.79 -4.58
N GLN A 24 1.27 -12.74 -4.95
CA GLN A 24 2.40 -12.74 -4.01
C GLN A 24 2.99 -11.35 -3.75
N GLY A 25 2.49 -10.31 -4.40
CA GLY A 25 3.04 -8.95 -4.32
C GLY A 25 1.97 -7.89 -4.39
N SER A 26 2.03 -6.89 -3.49
CA SER A 26 1.10 -5.76 -3.47
C SER A 26 1.77 -4.44 -3.07
N LEU A 27 1.27 -3.35 -3.65
CA LEU A 27 1.54 -1.99 -3.19
C LEU A 27 0.38 -1.55 -2.29
N ASN A 28 0.68 -1.13 -1.07
CA ASN A 28 -0.31 -0.71 -0.09
C ASN A 28 -0.36 0.83 0.00
N PHE A 29 -1.45 1.40 -0.52
CA PHE A 29 -1.77 2.82 -0.40
C PHE A 29 -2.81 3.07 0.69
N THR A 30 -3.20 2.04 1.44
CA THR A 30 -4.13 2.19 2.57
C THR A 30 -3.37 2.63 3.81
N PRO A 31 -3.97 3.41 4.72
CA PRO A 31 -3.33 3.83 5.96
C PRO A 31 -3.42 2.72 7.03
N ALA A 32 -3.16 1.48 6.64
CA ALA A 32 -3.26 0.30 7.49
C ALA A 32 -2.12 -0.67 7.19
N THR A 33 -1.51 -1.22 8.24
CA THR A 33 -0.45 -2.22 8.11
C THR A 33 -1.04 -3.60 7.87
N ILE A 34 -0.65 -4.24 6.77
CA ILE A 34 -1.18 -5.54 6.36
C ILE A 34 -0.23 -6.65 6.80
N LYS A 35 -0.75 -7.63 7.55
CA LYS A 35 0.01 -8.83 7.92
C LYS A 35 -0.10 -9.88 6.81
N THR A 36 1.03 -10.42 6.38
CA THR A 36 1.08 -11.41 5.30
C THR A 36 1.88 -12.66 5.69
N PRO A 37 1.53 -13.83 5.12
CA PRO A 37 2.30 -15.05 5.30
C PRO A 37 3.64 -14.98 4.56
N SER A 38 4.55 -15.91 4.88
CA SER A 38 5.84 -16.02 4.18
C SER A 38 5.65 -16.20 2.68
N GLY A 39 6.46 -15.51 1.88
CA GLY A 39 6.38 -15.54 0.41
C GLY A 39 5.36 -14.59 -0.22
N VAL A 40 4.69 -13.76 0.58
CA VAL A 40 3.86 -12.64 0.12
C VAL A 40 4.52 -11.33 0.53
N PHE A 41 4.65 -10.41 -0.42
CA PHE A 41 5.32 -9.13 -0.24
C PHE A 41 4.32 -7.97 -0.31
N VAL A 42 4.40 -7.07 0.67
CA VAL A 42 3.63 -5.83 0.71
C VAL A 42 4.63 -4.68 0.79
N HIS A 43 4.44 -3.68 -0.05
CA HIS A 43 5.21 -2.45 -0.01
C HIS A 43 4.27 -1.29 0.31
N ASP A 44 4.43 -0.71 1.51
CA ASP A 44 3.66 0.45 1.94
C ASP A 44 4.14 1.70 1.20
N VAL A 45 3.21 2.42 0.59
CA VAL A 45 3.48 3.66 -0.12
C VAL A 45 3.03 4.82 0.74
N ASP A 46 3.99 5.60 1.22
CA ASP A 46 3.72 6.87 1.90
C ASP A 46 3.63 8.00 0.87
N VAL A 47 2.41 8.23 0.38
CA VAL A 47 2.11 9.32 -0.56
C VAL A 47 2.28 10.70 0.11
N THR A 48 2.17 10.77 1.44
CA THR A 48 2.29 12.03 2.18
C THR A 48 3.72 12.54 2.11
N MET A 49 4.70 11.67 2.36
CA MET A 49 6.12 12.01 2.23
C MET A 49 6.49 12.44 0.80
N GLU A 50 5.99 11.73 -0.21
CA GLU A 50 6.25 12.07 -1.61
C GLU A 50 5.70 13.46 -1.96
N LEU A 51 4.49 13.79 -1.47
CA LEU A 51 3.92 15.12 -1.68
C LEU A 51 4.66 16.20 -0.90
N GLU A 52 5.02 15.96 0.36
CA GLU A 52 5.78 16.92 1.19
C GLU A 52 7.13 17.27 0.54
N TYR A 53 7.85 16.27 0.05
CA TYR A 53 9.10 16.46 -0.68
C TYR A 53 8.90 17.34 -1.94
N ARG A 54 7.85 17.07 -2.71
CA ARG A 54 7.53 17.84 -3.93
C ARG A 54 7.10 19.26 -3.60
N SER A 55 6.29 19.46 -2.57
CA SER A 55 5.88 20.78 -2.09
C SER A 55 7.07 21.62 -1.65
N PHE A 56 8.01 21.05 -0.89
CA PHE A 56 9.24 21.73 -0.50
C PHE A 56 10.11 22.15 -1.70
N LEU A 57 10.18 21.30 -2.73
CA LEU A 57 10.94 21.61 -3.93
C LEU A 57 10.31 22.76 -4.73
N VAL A 58 8.98 22.79 -4.84
CA VAL A 58 8.24 23.86 -5.54
C VAL A 58 8.31 25.20 -4.79
N GLU A 59 8.30 25.21 -3.45
CA GLU A 59 8.45 26.44 -2.66
C GLU A 59 9.82 27.13 -2.81
N LYS A 60 10.83 26.43 -3.31
CA LYS A 60 12.18 26.96 -3.48
C LYS A 60 12.43 27.61 -4.85
N GLU A 61 11.44 27.63 -5.73
CA GLU A 61 11.44 28.39 -6.99
C GLU A 61 10.54 29.64 -6.89
#